data_AF-A0A0G3VPC1-F1
#
_entry.id   AF-A0A0G3VPC1-F1
#
_cell.length_a   1.000
_cell.length_b   1.000
_cell.length_c   1.000
_cell.angle_alpha   90.00
_cell.angle_beta   90.00
_cell.angle_gamma   90.00
#
_symmetry.space_group_name_H-M   'P 1'
#
loop_
_entity.id
_entity.type
_entity.pdbx_description
1 polymer ?
#
loop_
_entity_poly.entity_id
_entity_poly.type
_entity_poly.pdbx_seq_one_letter_code
_entity_poly.pdbx_strand_id
1 'polypeptide(L)' 'MNSENPYYITQAQALGAPLVRKFDLEALPTAYLVIGEGTSAWFFGNARGIPFDKPKIAAAYAMAAQYLSMRFVYLE' A
#
# COMPACT_ATOMS: atom_id res chain seq x y z
N MET A 1 -2.08 -0.37 1.08
CA MET A 1 -3.04 0.76 1.05
C MET A 1 -4.46 0.30 1.33
N ASN A 2 -4.93 -0.80 0.75
CA ASN A 2 -6.22 -1.43 1.06
C ASN A 2 -6.17 -2.34 2.31
N SER A 3 -5.36 -2.01 3.31
CA SER A 3 -5.35 -2.72 4.59
C SER A 3 -6.37 -2.09 5.53
N GLU A 4 -6.98 -2.90 6.38
CA GLU A 4 -7.81 -2.43 7.50
C GLU A 4 -6.98 -2.22 8.78
N ASN A 5 -5.71 -2.62 8.79
CA ASN A 5 -4.79 -2.36 9.87
C ASN A 5 -3.96 -1.09 9.59
N PRO A 6 -4.10 0.00 10.38
CA PRO A 6 -3.35 1.24 10.20
C PRO A 6 -1.84 1.06 10.21
N TYR A 7 -1.34 -0.02 10.82
CA TYR A 7 0.07 -0.38 10.80
C TYR A 7 0.65 -0.40 9.38
N TYR A 8 -0.06 -1.03 8.44
CA TYR A 8 0.37 -1.16 7.04
C TYR A 8 0.00 0.06 6.16
N ILE A 9 -0.68 1.06 6.72
CA ILE A 9 -1.10 2.26 5.97
C ILE A 9 -0.14 3.42 6.27
N THR A 10 0.14 3.70 7.54
CA THR A 10 0.97 4.85 7.94
C THR A 10 1.92 4.59 9.10
N GLN A 11 1.63 3.66 10.02
CA GLN A 11 2.43 3.55 11.24
C GLN A 11 3.81 2.92 10.97
N ALA A 12 3.91 1.89 10.11
CA ALA A 12 5.20 1.33 9.72
C ALA A 12 6.09 2.36 9.01
N GLN A 13 5.49 3.20 8.17
CA GLN A 13 6.15 4.31 7.48
C GLN A 13 6.66 5.35 8.49
N ALA A 14 5.83 5.71 9.48
CA ALA A 14 6.22 6.63 10.55
C ALA A 14 7.38 6.08 11.40
N LEU A 15 7.37 4.78 11.71
CA LEU A 15 8.46 4.11 12.43
C LEU A 15 9.76 4.08 11.63
N GLY A 16 9.69 3.87 10.31
CA GLY A 16 10.85 3.81 9.42
C GLY A 16 11.42 5.17 9.00
N ALA A 17 10.59 6.23 8.98
CA ALA A 17 10.97 7.54 8.45
C ALA A 17 12.25 8.16 9.10
N PRO A 18 12.44 8.10 10.43
CA PRO A 18 13.68 8.60 11.04
C PRO A 18 14.93 7.86 10.55
N LEU A 19 14.83 6.55 10.32
CA LEU A 19 15.96 5.75 9.83
C LEU A 19 16.28 6.08 8.37
N VAL A 20 15.25 6.18 7.52
CA VAL A 20 15.41 6.62 6.11
C VAL A 20 16.14 7.96 6.05
N ARG A 21 15.73 8.92 6.90
CA ARG A 21 16.36 10.24 6.98
C ARG A 21 17.79 10.19 7.53
N LYS A 22 18.04 9.38 8.55
CA LYS A 22 19.35 9.22 9.20
C LYS A 22 20.39 8.64 8.25
N PHE A 23 19.97 7.69 7.42
CA PHE A 23 20.85 6.99 6.47
C PHE A 23 20.85 7.61 5.07
N ASP A 24 20.18 8.76 4.89
CA ASP A 24 20.09 9.47 3.60
C ASP A 24 19.61 8.57 2.45
N LEU A 25 18.62 7.72 2.72
CA LEU A 25 18.07 6.79 1.74
C LEU A 25 17.00 7.48 0.89
N GLU A 26 16.95 7.16 -0.40
CA GLU A 26 15.85 7.60 -1.25
C GLU A 26 14.54 6.91 -0.82
N ALA A 27 13.52 7.71 -0.54
CA ALA A 27 12.18 7.19 -0.31
C ALA A 27 11.49 6.87 -1.65
N LEU A 28 11.00 5.64 -1.81
CA LEU A 28 10.18 5.21 -2.95
C LEU A 28 8.71 5.09 -2.52
N PRO A 29 7.96 6.21 -2.43
CA PRO A 29 6.57 6.18 -1.96
C PRO A 29 5.72 5.33 -2.92
N THR A 30 5.24 4.20 -2.42
CA THR A 30 4.60 3.13 -3.21
C THR A 30 3.29 2.73 -2.57
N ALA A 31 2.21 2.76 -3.34
CA ALA A 31 0.93 2.22 -2.92
C ALA A 31 0.86 0.73 -3.26
N TYR A 32 0.90 -0.10 -2.21
CA TYR A 32 0.72 -1.55 -2.32
C TYR A 32 -0.77 -1.90 -2.27
N LEU A 33 -1.27 -2.61 -3.29
CA LEU A 33 -2.66 -3.02 -3.42
C LEU A 33 -2.74 -4.53 -3.56
N VAL A 34 -3.43 -5.18 -2.62
CA VAL A 34 -3.66 -6.64 -2.67
C VAL A 34 -4.90 -6.93 -3.50
N ILE A 35 -4.73 -7.77 -4.53
CA ILE A 35 -5.76 -8.24 -5.45
C ILE A 35 -6.12 -9.69 -5.10
N GLY A 36 -7.41 -9.96 -5.02
CA GLY A 36 -7.91 -11.27 -4.59
C GLY A 36 -7.71 -11.54 -3.10
N GLU A 37 -8.05 -12.76 -2.71
CA GLU A 37 -8.04 -13.26 -1.33
C GLU A 37 -7.32 -14.61 -1.25
N GLY A 38 -7.02 -15.08 -0.05
CA GLY A 38 -6.42 -16.39 0.19
C GLY A 38 -4.89 -16.45 0.06
N THR A 39 -4.23 -15.32 -0.23
CA THR A 39 -2.76 -15.22 -0.16
C THR A 39 -2.29 -14.89 1.25
N SER A 40 -1.02 -15.17 1.56
CA SER A 40 -0.40 -14.75 2.82
C SER A 40 -0.38 -13.23 2.97
N ALA A 41 -0.16 -12.49 1.88
CA ALA A 41 -0.19 -11.03 1.88
C ALA A 41 -1.58 -10.47 2.25
N TRP A 42 -2.64 -11.08 1.73
CA TRP A 42 -4.02 -10.76 2.12
C TRP A 42 -4.27 -11.02 3.61
N PHE A 43 -3.89 -12.22 4.09
CA PHE A 43 -4.14 -12.63 5.47
C PHE A 43 -3.35 -11.80 6.50
N PHE A 44 -2.03 -11.76 6.39
CA PHE A 44 -1.18 -11.03 7.35
C PHE A 44 -1.25 -9.52 7.19
N GLY A 45 -1.48 -9.05 5.98
CA GLY A 45 -1.67 -7.64 5.67
C GLY A 45 -3.02 -7.09 6.14
N ASN A 46 -3.92 -7.95 6.66
CA ASN A 46 -5.31 -7.60 6.97
C ASN A 46 -5.94 -6.79 5.83
N ALA A 47 -5.78 -7.27 4.59
CA ALA A 47 -6.12 -6.52 3.40
C ALA A 47 -7.54 -6.83 2.95
N ARG A 48 -8.27 -5.80 2.53
CA ARG A 48 -9.51 -5.97 1.79
C ARG A 48 -9.16 -6.22 0.32
N GLY A 49 -8.97 -7.49 -0.01
CA GLY A 49 -8.63 -7.97 -1.34
C GLY A 49 -9.52 -7.36 -2.42
N ILE A 50 -8.92 -6.79 -3.47
CA ILE A 50 -9.68 -6.24 -4.59
C ILE A 50 -10.07 -7.39 -5.53
N PRO A 51 -11.36 -7.62 -5.82
CA PRO A 51 -11.75 -8.70 -6.73
C PRO A 51 -11.18 -8.51 -8.14
N PHE A 52 -10.75 -9.60 -8.77
CA PHE A 52 -10.16 -9.59 -10.12
C PHE A 52 -11.11 -9.02 -11.20
N ASP A 53 -12.42 -9.18 -11.02
CA ASP A 53 -13.46 -8.69 -11.93
C ASP A 53 -13.85 -7.22 -11.67
N LYS A 54 -13.22 -6.54 -10.70
CA LYS A 54 -13.51 -5.15 -10.32
C LYS A 54 -12.30 -4.21 -10.48
N PRO A 55 -11.71 -4.09 -11.69
CA PRO A 55 -10.50 -3.27 -11.91
C PRO A 55 -10.69 -1.78 -11.59
N LYS A 56 -11.94 -1.27 -11.63
CA LYS A 56 -12.25 0.12 -11.26
C LYS A 56 -11.93 0.43 -9.79
N ILE A 57 -11.99 -0.57 -8.90
CA ILE A 57 -11.62 -0.39 -7.49
C ILE A 57 -10.10 -0.16 -7.38
N ALA A 58 -9.30 -0.96 -8.07
CA ALA A 58 -7.85 -0.75 -8.14
C ALA A 58 -7.49 0.61 -8.75
N ALA A 59 -8.18 1.03 -9.81
CA ALA A 59 -8.01 2.36 -10.39
C ALA A 59 -8.33 3.50 -9.41
N ALA A 60 -9.39 3.35 -8.60
CA ALA A 60 -9.74 4.33 -7.57
C ALA A 60 -8.66 4.45 -6.49
N TYR A 61 -8.10 3.32 -6.04
CA TYR A 61 -6.96 3.32 -5.12
C TYR A 61 -5.70 3.92 -5.73
N ALA A 62 -5.41 3.62 -7.00
CA ALA A 62 -4.28 4.22 -7.73
C ALA A 62 -4.42 5.75 -7.84
N MET A 63 -5.63 6.25 -8.10
CA MET A 63 -5.91 7.68 -8.11
C MET A 63 -5.75 8.31 -6.71
N ALA A 64 -6.23 7.65 -5.66
CA ALA A 64 -6.00 8.10 -4.29
C ALA A 64 -4.49 8.13 -3.96
N ALA A 65 -3.73 7.12 -4.39
CA ALA A 65 -2.27 7.08 -4.23
C ALA A 65 -1.58 8.26 -4.92
N GLN A 66 -2.01 8.62 -6.13
CA GLN A 66 -1.52 9.80 -6.85
C GLN A 66 -1.75 11.09 -6.04
N TYR A 67 -2.95 11.27 -5.47
CA TYR A 67 -3.26 12.44 -4.64
C TYR A 67 -2.49 12.47 -3.31
N LEU A 68 -2.06 11.30 -2.82
CA LEU A 68 -1.14 11.16 -1.69
C LEU A 68 0.35 11.30 -2.09
N SER A 69 0.63 11.74 -3.32
CA SER A 69 2.00 11.91 -3.84
C SER A 69 2.83 10.62 -3.88
N MET A 70 2.18 9.46 -4.00
CA MET A 70 2.87 8.19 -4.28
C MET A 70 3.35 8.18 -5.73
N ARG A 71 4.59 7.73 -5.95
CA ARG A 71 5.19 7.65 -7.29
C ARG A 71 4.88 6.32 -7.98
N PHE A 72 4.59 5.29 -7.20
CA PHE A 72 4.39 3.93 -7.69
C PHE A 72 3.09 3.34 -7.15
N VAL A 73 2.49 2.46 -7.94
CA VAL A 73 1.38 1.59 -7.52
C VAL A 73 1.81 0.16 -7.85
N TYR A 74 1.81 -0.71 -6.86
CA TYR A 74 2.15 -2.11 -6.99
C TYR A 74 0.90 -2.95 -6.74
N LEU A 75 0.53 -3.77 -7.72
CA LEU A 75 -0.58 -4.71 -7.67
C LEU A 75 0.00 -6.08 -7.29
N GLU A 76 -0.33 -6.57 -6.11
CA GLU A 76 0.00 -7.91 -5.63
C GLU A 76 -1.17 -8.87 -5.81
#